data_AF-A0A942VUI7-F1
#
_entry.id   AF-A0A942VUI7-F1
#
_cell.length_a   1.000
_cell.length_b   1.000
_cell.length_c   1.000
_cell.angle_alpha   90.00
_cell.angle_beta   90.00
_cell.angle_gamma   90.00
#
_symmetry.space_group_name_H-M   'P 1'
#
loop_
_entity.id
_entity.type
_entity.pdbx_description
1 polymer ?
#
loop_
_entity_poly.entity_id
_entity_poly.type
_entity_poly.pdbx_seq_one_letter_code
_entity_poly.pdbx_strand_id
1 'polypeptide(L)'
;MNIKRNIIFALESRKKNGVPIVENVPIRMRVIYASQRIEFTTGYRIDVAKWDADKQRVKNGCTNKLKQKDTSEDQEDVKISFWEVFDEFVKECGNQNNWTESTYEKFAAVKNHLKEFKEDLTFEYFNEFGLNEYVNFLRDKKDMRNSTIGKQMGFLKWFLRWSFKKDYHQNIAYDTFKPKLKTTPKKVIFLTWE
;
A
#
# COMPACT_ATOMS: atom_id res chain seq x y z
N MET A 1 2.89 20.94 9.08
CA MET A 1 4.28 20.75 8.63
C MET A 1 4.71 19.34 9.01
N ASN A 2 4.87 18.45 8.03
CA ASN A 2 5.32 17.07 8.29
C ASN A 2 6.84 17.04 8.33
N ILE A 3 7.40 16.85 9.53
CA ILE A 3 8.85 16.74 9.70
C ILE A 3 9.23 15.27 9.46
N LYS A 4 10.04 15.01 8.42
CA LYS A 4 10.65 13.69 8.22
C LYS A 4 11.52 13.36 9.44
N ARG A 5 11.25 12.23 10.09
CA ARG A 5 11.92 11.78 11.30
C ARG A 5 12.15 10.27 11.24
N ASN A 6 13.27 9.83 11.81
CA ASN A 6 13.55 8.42 12.07
C ASN A 6 13.42 8.16 13.58
N ILE A 7 12.72 7.09 13.96
CA ILE A 7 12.50 6.71 15.36
C ILE A 7 13.14 5.34 15.57
N ILE A 8 13.96 5.22 16.62
CA ILE A 8 14.66 3.98 16.97
C ILE A 8 14.35 3.64 18.43
N PHE A 9 13.97 2.40 18.70
CA PHE A 9 13.85 1.88 20.06
C PHE A 9 15.00 0.94 20.38
N ALA A 10 15.57 1.06 21.58
CA ALA A 10 16.67 0.20 22.01
C ALA A 10 16.69 0.05 23.53
N LEU A 11 17.28 -1.05 24.01
CA LEU A 11 17.59 -1.20 25.42
C LEU A 11 18.80 -0.37 25.82
N GLU A 12 18.74 0.20 27.02
CA GLU A 12 19.87 0.92 27.60
C GLU A 12 20.99 -0.04 28.02
N SER A 13 22.18 0.11 27.46
CA SER A 13 23.34 -0.69 27.86
C SER A 13 23.99 -0.09 29.11
N ARG A 14 23.96 -0.82 30.22
CA ARG A 14 24.63 -0.46 31.48
C ARG A 14 25.39 -1.65 32.04
N LYS A 15 26.50 -1.38 32.72
CA LYS A 15 27.28 -2.37 33.47
C LYS A 15 27.25 -2.03 34.96
N LYS A 16 27.11 -3.04 35.81
CA LYS A 16 27.28 -2.91 37.27
C LYS A 16 28.40 -3.86 37.68
N ASN A 17 29.46 -3.32 38.27
CA ASN A 17 30.66 -4.08 38.66
C ASN A 17 31.26 -4.89 37.48
N GLY A 18 31.31 -4.29 36.29
CA GLY A 18 31.85 -4.93 35.08
C GLY A 18 30.89 -5.88 34.35
N VAL A 19 29.80 -6.31 34.99
CA VAL A 19 28.82 -7.25 34.41
C VAL A 19 27.67 -6.49 33.73
N PRO A 20 27.26 -6.85 32.51
CA PRO A 20 26.09 -6.27 31.85
C PRO A 20 24.80 -6.50 32.63
N ILE A 21 23.96 -5.48 32.75
CA ILE A 21 22.63 -5.61 33.34
C ILE A 21 21.70 -6.19 32.26
N VAL A 22 21.16 -7.39 32.50
CA VAL A 22 20.28 -8.09 31.55
C VAL A 22 18.82 -8.15 31.97
N GLU A 23 18.53 -7.85 33.24
CA GLU A 23 17.17 -7.84 33.78
C GLU A 23 16.64 -6.43 33.98
N ASN A 24 15.33 -6.24 33.75
CA ASN A 24 14.62 -4.99 34.01
C ASN A 24 15.32 -3.75 33.43
N VAL A 25 15.77 -3.86 32.18
CA VAL A 25 16.54 -2.85 31.47
C VAL A 25 15.59 -1.81 30.85
N PRO A 26 15.87 -0.49 30.99
CA PRO A 26 15.05 0.55 30.38
C PRO A 26 15.01 0.47 28.85
N ILE A 27 13.83 0.69 28.29
CA ILE A 27 13.67 0.96 26.86
C ILE A 27 13.86 2.46 26.63
N ARG A 28 14.67 2.80 25.63
CA ARG A 28 14.97 4.16 25.20
C ARG A 28 14.41 4.38 23.81
N MET A 29 13.82 5.54 23.58
CA MET A 29 13.37 5.99 22.27
C MET A 29 14.30 7.08 21.78
N ARG A 30 14.79 6.96 20.56
CA ARG A 30 15.66 7.93 19.91
C ARG A 30 14.95 8.49 18.69
N VAL A 31 14.78 9.80 18.66
CA VAL A 31 14.21 10.51 17.51
C VAL A 31 15.32 11.26 16.81
N ILE A 32 15.47 11.04 15.50
CA ILE A 32 16.46 11.69 14.65
C ILE A 32 15.69 12.52 13.61
N TYR A 33 15.90 13.83 13.61
CA TYR A 33 15.32 14.75 12.65
C TYR A 33 16.27 15.92 12.41
N ALA A 34 16.35 16.44 11.18
CA ALA A 34 17.18 17.60 10.84
C ALA A 34 18.62 17.54 11.42
N SER A 35 19.27 16.37 11.34
CA SER A 35 20.60 16.08 11.90
C SER A 35 20.72 16.22 13.44
N GLN A 36 19.61 16.45 14.14
CA GLN A 36 19.52 16.43 15.59
C GLN A 36 19.07 15.04 16.06
N ARG A 37 19.65 14.59 17.17
CA ARG A 37 19.30 13.34 17.85
C ARG A 37 18.83 13.67 19.26
N ILE A 38 17.60 13.28 19.58
CA ILE A 38 17.04 13.42 20.92
C ILE A 38 16.70 12.03 21.45
N GLU A 39 17.09 11.76 22.70
CA GLU A 39 16.78 10.52 23.38
C GLU A 39 15.80 10.74 24.53
N PHE A 40 14.79 9.88 24.58
CA PHE A 40 13.76 9.86 25.60
C PHE A 40 13.78 8.51 26.32
N THR A 41 13.41 8.52 27.60
CA THR A 41 13.00 7.28 28.27
C THR A 41 11.55 7.00 27.92
N THR A 42 11.22 5.76 27.60
CA THR A 42 9.82 5.39 27.34
C THR A 42 9.03 5.13 28.63
N GLY A 43 9.70 5.10 29.78
CA GLY A 43 9.11 4.67 31.06
C GLY A 43 8.98 3.15 31.20
N TYR A 44 9.14 2.40 30.11
CA TYR A 44 9.05 0.94 30.11
C TYR A 44 10.42 0.29 30.31
N ARG A 45 10.40 -0.92 30.89
CA ARG A 45 11.58 -1.74 31.16
C ARG A 45 11.29 -3.18 30.81
N ILE A 46 12.27 -3.92 30.30
CA ILE A 46 12.12 -5.32 29.91
C ILE A 46 13.43 -6.08 30.12
N ASP A 47 13.36 -7.40 30.28
CA ASP A 47 14.55 -8.25 30.32
C ASP A 47 15.12 -8.39 28.91
N VAL A 48 16.45 -8.38 28.77
CA VAL A 48 17.14 -8.45 27.47
C VAL A 48 16.72 -9.70 26.67
N ALA A 49 16.50 -10.83 27.34
CA ALA A 49 16.05 -12.06 26.70
C ALA A 49 14.67 -11.95 26.00
N LYS A 50 13.83 -11.01 26.44
CA LYS A 50 12.47 -10.75 25.93
C LYS A 50 12.44 -9.61 24.89
N TRP A 51 13.58 -9.03 24.55
CA TRP A 51 13.69 -7.97 23.53
C TRP A 51 14.15 -8.54 22.18
N ASP A 52 13.55 -8.05 21.11
CA ASP A 52 13.97 -8.29 19.73
C ASP A 52 14.68 -7.02 19.23
N ALA A 53 16.00 -7.11 19.07
CA ALA A 53 16.83 -5.96 18.69
C ALA A 53 16.65 -5.55 17.23
N ASP A 54 16.40 -6.52 16.35
CA ASP A 54 16.23 -6.30 14.91
C ASP A 54 14.87 -5.62 14.65
N LYS A 55 13.83 -6.11 15.33
CA LYS A 55 12.48 -5.52 15.26
C LYS A 55 12.28 -4.33 16.19
N GLN A 56 13.27 -4.01 17.03
CA GLN A 56 13.23 -2.93 18.03
C GLN A 56 11.97 -2.96 18.91
N ARG A 57 11.53 -4.16 19.33
CA ARG A 57 10.28 -4.36 20.08
C ARG A 57 10.37 -5.50 21.07
N VAL A 58 9.35 -5.65 21.92
CA VAL A 58 9.25 -6.79 22.84
C VAL A 58 8.83 -8.03 22.05
N LYS A 59 9.39 -9.20 22.38
CA LYS A 59 9.02 -10.48 21.77
C LYS A 59 7.55 -10.81 22.07
N ASN A 60 6.85 -11.39 21.10
CA ASN A 60 5.43 -11.72 21.25
C ASN A 60 5.19 -12.65 22.46
N GLY A 61 4.07 -12.45 23.16
CA GLY A 61 3.71 -13.20 24.38
C GLY A 61 4.49 -12.82 25.64
N CYS A 62 5.47 -11.92 25.57
CA CYS A 62 6.24 -11.48 26.73
C CYS A 62 5.56 -10.31 27.47
N THR A 63 5.75 -10.26 28.78
CA THR A 63 5.35 -9.14 29.64
C THR A 63 6.56 -8.58 30.39
N ASN A 64 6.48 -7.30 30.74
CA ASN A 64 7.40 -6.72 31.71
C ASN A 64 7.04 -7.12 33.16
N LYS A 65 7.86 -6.70 34.13
CA LYS A 65 7.63 -7.00 35.56
C LYS A 65 6.30 -6.47 36.10
N LEU A 66 5.72 -5.44 35.46
CA LEU A 66 4.43 -4.86 35.80
C LEU A 66 3.25 -5.52 35.05
N LYS A 67 3.49 -6.67 34.38
CA LYS A 67 2.52 -7.38 33.52
C LYS A 67 1.99 -6.55 32.35
N GLN A 68 2.65 -5.45 32.00
CA GLN A 68 2.33 -4.69 30.80
C GLN A 68 2.86 -5.46 29.59
N LYS A 69 1.99 -5.61 28.59
CA LYS A 69 2.31 -6.19 27.29
C LYS A 69 2.57 -5.08 26.31
N ASP A 70 3.35 -5.38 25.29
CA ASP A 70 3.41 -4.52 24.12
C ASP A 70 2.07 -4.66 23.37
N THR A 71 1.24 -3.62 23.41
CA THR A 71 -0.03 -3.54 22.68
C THR A 71 0.14 -2.92 21.30
N SER A 72 1.39 -2.68 20.85
CA SER A 72 1.62 -2.67 19.41
C SER A 72 1.53 -4.12 18.93
N GLU A 73 0.28 -4.62 18.89
CA GLU A 73 -0.09 -5.73 18.02
C GLU A 73 0.56 -5.47 16.66
N ASP A 74 1.11 -6.52 16.09
CA ASP A 74 1.88 -6.55 14.88
C ASP A 74 1.49 -5.45 13.87
N GLN A 75 2.22 -4.33 13.91
CA GLN A 75 2.64 -3.70 12.67
C GLN A 75 3.73 -4.59 12.05
N GLU A 76 3.43 -5.87 11.81
CA GLU A 76 3.69 -6.33 10.46
C GLU A 76 2.91 -5.33 9.61
N ASP A 77 3.56 -4.64 8.67
CA ASP A 77 2.82 -3.95 7.62
C ASP A 77 1.71 -4.91 7.22
N VAL A 78 0.46 -4.62 7.61
CA VAL A 78 -0.67 -5.36 7.09
C VAL A 78 -0.51 -5.07 5.62
N LYS A 79 0.04 -6.03 4.88
CA LYS A 79 0.12 -5.95 3.42
C LYS A 79 -1.33 -6.09 3.02
N ILE A 80 -2.04 -4.96 3.09
CA ILE A 80 -3.42 -4.86 2.66
C ILE A 80 -3.36 -5.33 1.23
N SER A 81 -4.06 -6.44 0.98
CA SER A 81 -4.00 -7.11 -0.30
C SER A 81 -4.46 -6.12 -1.37
N PHE A 82 -3.84 -6.17 -2.54
CA PHE A 82 -4.27 -5.39 -3.70
C PHE A 82 -5.79 -5.49 -3.91
N TRP A 83 -6.34 -6.68 -3.69
CA TRP A 83 -7.77 -6.98 -3.83
C TRP A 83 -8.63 -6.38 -2.72
N GLU A 84 -8.13 -6.31 -1.49
CA GLU A 84 -8.83 -5.65 -0.38
C GLU A 84 -8.94 -4.15 -0.64
N VAL A 85 -7.84 -3.53 -1.10
CA VAL A 85 -7.85 -2.11 -1.50
C VAL A 85 -8.78 -1.87 -2.69
N PHE A 86 -8.85 -2.80 -3.65
CA PHE A 86 -9.77 -2.70 -4.78
C PHE A 86 -11.24 -2.75 -4.34
N ASP A 87 -11.57 -3.64 -3.42
CA ASP A 87 -12.93 -3.75 -2.88
C ASP A 87 -13.31 -2.54 -2.03
N GLU A 88 -12.37 -1.99 -1.27
CA GLU A 88 -12.55 -0.73 -0.56
C GLU A 88 -12.79 0.43 -1.54
N PHE A 89 -12.01 0.52 -2.61
CA PHE A 89 -12.19 1.53 -3.66
C PHE A 89 -13.60 1.48 -4.26
N VAL A 90 -14.07 0.28 -4.65
CA VAL A 90 -15.40 0.12 -5.25
C VAL A 90 -16.50 0.53 -4.26
N LYS A 91 -16.37 0.15 -2.99
CA LYS A 91 -17.32 0.50 -1.94
C LYS A 91 -17.34 2.01 -1.64
N GLU A 92 -16.16 2.61 -1.45
CA GLU A 92 -16.04 4.02 -1.09
C GLU A 92 -16.44 4.92 -2.26
N CYS A 93 -15.85 4.72 -3.44
CA CYS A 93 -16.16 5.54 -4.61
C CYS A 93 -17.59 5.30 -5.12
N GLY A 94 -18.10 4.07 -4.98
CA GLY A 94 -19.48 3.74 -5.31
C GLY A 94 -20.49 4.52 -4.46
N ASN A 95 -20.27 4.56 -3.14
CA ASN A 95 -21.12 5.33 -2.23
C ASN A 95 -20.95 6.84 -2.40
N GLN A 96 -19.72 7.35 -2.47
CA GLN A 96 -19.45 8.79 -2.56
C GLN A 96 -20.00 9.40 -3.85
N ASN A 97 -19.97 8.67 -4.96
CA ASN A 97 -20.38 9.17 -6.26
C ASN A 97 -21.76 8.65 -6.70
N ASN A 98 -22.52 8.01 -5.80
CA ASN A 98 -23.84 7.42 -6.09
C ASN A 98 -23.85 6.59 -7.37
N TRP A 99 -22.92 5.64 -7.49
CA TRP A 99 -22.81 4.80 -8.69
C TRP A 99 -24.08 3.99 -8.95
N THR A 100 -24.47 3.92 -10.21
CA THR A 100 -25.49 2.99 -10.69
C THR A 100 -24.96 1.56 -10.72
N GLU A 101 -25.87 0.58 -10.72
CA GLU A 101 -25.55 -0.84 -10.88
C GLU A 101 -24.65 -1.10 -12.09
N SER A 102 -24.96 -0.46 -13.24
CA SER A 102 -24.15 -0.54 -14.46
C SER A 102 -22.70 -0.04 -14.32
N THR A 103 -22.38 0.72 -13.27
CA THR A 103 -21.01 1.15 -12.99
C THR A 103 -20.29 0.13 -12.12
N TYR A 104 -20.99 -0.47 -11.15
CA TYR A 104 -20.46 -1.62 -10.41
C TYR A 104 -20.12 -2.79 -11.33
N GLU A 105 -20.98 -3.09 -12.31
CA GLU A 105 -20.73 -4.12 -13.33
C GLU A 105 -19.43 -3.85 -14.13
N LYS A 106 -19.16 -2.58 -14.48
CA LYS A 106 -17.92 -2.21 -15.18
C LYS A 106 -16.69 -2.51 -14.32
N PHE A 107 -16.73 -2.20 -13.02
CA PHE A 107 -15.61 -2.49 -12.13
C PHE A 107 -15.51 -3.98 -11.77
N ALA A 108 -16.61 -4.72 -11.73
CA ALA A 108 -16.59 -6.17 -11.63
C ALA A 108 -15.90 -6.81 -12.85
N ALA A 109 -16.19 -6.31 -14.06
CA ALA A 109 -15.50 -6.74 -15.27
C ALA A 109 -14.00 -6.40 -15.23
N VAL A 110 -13.62 -5.19 -14.77
CA VAL A 110 -12.20 -4.82 -14.55
C VAL A 110 -11.53 -5.80 -13.58
N LYS A 111 -12.18 -6.12 -12.44
CA LYS A 111 -11.64 -7.05 -11.44
C LYS A 111 -11.41 -8.44 -12.05
N ASN A 112 -12.34 -8.94 -12.85
CA ASN A 112 -12.19 -10.24 -13.50
C ASN A 112 -11.06 -10.25 -14.53
N HIS A 113 -10.93 -9.20 -15.36
CA HIS A 113 -9.82 -9.09 -16.30
C HIS A 113 -8.46 -9.04 -15.60
N LEU A 114 -8.37 -8.35 -14.47
CA LEU A 114 -7.15 -8.30 -13.66
C LEU A 114 -6.81 -9.67 -13.08
N LYS A 115 -7.80 -10.41 -12.56
CA LYS A 115 -7.61 -11.77 -12.03
C LYS A 115 -7.16 -12.76 -13.09
N GLU A 116 -7.78 -12.72 -14.28
CA GLU A 116 -7.38 -13.56 -15.42
C GLU A 116 -5.98 -13.23 -15.94
N PHE A 117 -5.59 -11.96 -15.85
CA PHE A 117 -4.25 -11.52 -16.23
C PHE A 117 -3.20 -12.04 -15.25
N LYS A 118 -3.42 -11.84 -13.94
CA LYS A 118 -2.50 -12.23 -12.87
C LYS A 118 -3.23 -12.28 -11.51
N GLU A 119 -3.10 -13.41 -10.80
CA GLU A 119 -3.77 -13.61 -9.51
C GLU A 119 -3.03 -12.90 -8.35
N ASP A 120 -1.70 -12.94 -8.38
CA ASP A 120 -0.76 -12.33 -7.44
C ASP A 120 -0.38 -10.89 -7.85
N LEU A 121 -1.39 -10.05 -8.11
CA LEU A 121 -1.16 -8.64 -8.44
C LEU A 121 -0.73 -7.84 -7.21
N THR A 122 0.29 -6.99 -7.41
CA THR A 122 0.75 -6.00 -6.42
C THR A 122 0.79 -4.61 -7.04
N PHE A 123 0.80 -3.58 -6.20
CA PHE A 123 0.90 -2.19 -6.66
C PHE A 123 2.23 -1.92 -7.37
N GLU A 124 3.32 -2.57 -6.96
CA GLU A 124 4.65 -2.44 -7.55
C GLU A 124 4.73 -3.01 -8.97
N TYR A 125 3.90 -4.02 -9.28
CA TYR A 125 3.88 -4.62 -10.60
C TYR A 125 3.37 -3.65 -11.67
N PHE A 126 2.49 -2.70 -11.32
CA PHE A 126 1.97 -1.68 -12.25
C PHE A 126 2.99 -0.56 -12.53
N ASN A 127 4.22 -0.93 -12.85
CA ASN A 127 5.21 -0.07 -13.48
C ASN A 127 4.96 0.01 -15.01
N GLU A 128 5.82 0.71 -15.75
CA GLU A 128 5.66 0.85 -17.21
C GLU A 128 5.60 -0.51 -17.94
N PHE A 129 6.41 -1.48 -17.50
CA PHE A 129 6.42 -2.83 -18.04
C PHE A 129 5.11 -3.56 -17.77
N GLY A 130 4.67 -3.64 -16.50
CA GLY A 130 3.44 -4.35 -16.13
C GLY A 130 2.18 -3.72 -16.73
N LEU A 131 2.15 -2.40 -16.87
CA LEU A 131 1.06 -1.70 -17.56
C LEU A 131 1.05 -2.02 -19.07
N ASN A 132 2.21 -2.16 -19.70
CA ASN A 132 2.30 -2.57 -21.10
C ASN A 132 1.88 -4.03 -21.30
N GLU A 133 2.31 -4.92 -20.42
CA GLU A 133 1.90 -6.33 -20.42
C GLU A 133 0.39 -6.48 -20.24
N TYR A 134 -0.21 -5.68 -19.35
CA TYR A 134 -1.67 -5.68 -19.20
C TYR A 134 -2.38 -5.18 -20.47
N VAL A 135 -1.86 -4.15 -21.14
CA VAL A 135 -2.39 -3.69 -22.44
C VAL A 135 -2.28 -4.78 -23.51
N ASN A 136 -1.16 -5.51 -23.57
CA ASN A 136 -0.95 -6.62 -24.50
C ASN A 136 -1.92 -7.77 -24.19
N PHE A 137 -2.13 -8.11 -22.92
CA PHE A 137 -3.14 -9.09 -22.51
C PHE A 137 -4.55 -8.71 -22.99
N LEU A 138 -4.97 -7.47 -22.77
CA LEU A 138 -6.29 -7.01 -23.21
C LEU A 138 -6.44 -7.03 -24.73
N ARG A 139 -5.35 -6.80 -25.47
CA ARG A 139 -5.34 -6.83 -26.93
C ARG A 139 -5.31 -8.26 -27.48
N ASP A 140 -4.34 -9.06 -27.07
CA ASP A 140 -3.99 -10.30 -27.76
C ASP A 140 -4.73 -11.50 -27.16
N LYS A 141 -5.08 -11.47 -25.87
CA LYS A 141 -5.81 -12.55 -25.19
C LYS A 141 -7.30 -12.29 -25.09
N LYS A 142 -7.71 -11.05 -24.83
CA LYS A 142 -9.13 -10.68 -24.73
C LYS A 142 -9.71 -10.11 -26.04
N ASP A 143 -8.89 -9.98 -27.08
CA ASP A 143 -9.27 -9.47 -28.41
C ASP A 143 -10.06 -8.14 -28.35
N MET A 144 -9.69 -7.25 -27.43
CA MET A 144 -10.41 -6.00 -27.23
C MET A 144 -9.99 -4.94 -28.24
N ARG A 145 -10.98 -4.21 -28.76
CA ARG A 145 -10.73 -3.00 -29.57
C ARG A 145 -9.97 -1.96 -28.75
N ASN A 146 -9.07 -1.21 -29.40
CA ASN A 146 -8.27 -0.14 -28.77
C ASN A 146 -9.10 0.88 -27.98
N SER A 147 -10.32 1.20 -28.43
CA SER A 147 -11.23 2.10 -27.72
C SER A 147 -11.75 1.51 -26.40
N THR A 148 -11.96 0.20 -26.35
CA THR A 148 -12.32 -0.53 -25.12
C THR A 148 -11.13 -0.64 -24.19
N ILE A 149 -9.94 -0.97 -24.72
CA ILE A 149 -8.69 -1.01 -23.94
C ILE A 149 -8.45 0.34 -23.26
N GLY A 150 -8.61 1.45 -23.99
CA GLY A 150 -8.46 2.79 -23.43
C GLY A 150 -9.39 3.06 -22.24
N LYS A 151 -10.63 2.56 -22.29
CA LYS A 151 -11.59 2.68 -21.16
C LYS A 151 -11.18 1.81 -19.97
N GLN A 152 -10.80 0.55 -20.22
CA GLN A 152 -10.31 -0.38 -19.19
C GLN A 152 -9.09 0.20 -18.47
N MET A 153 -8.13 0.74 -19.23
CA MET A 153 -6.98 1.43 -18.67
C MET A 153 -7.37 2.69 -17.90
N GLY A 154 -8.41 3.41 -18.33
CA GLY A 154 -8.98 4.53 -17.59
C GLY A 154 -9.48 4.13 -16.20
N PHE A 155 -10.21 3.01 -16.10
CA PHE A 155 -10.68 2.48 -14.82
C PHE A 155 -9.55 2.02 -13.91
N LEU A 156 -8.57 1.28 -14.45
CA LEU A 156 -7.39 0.86 -13.70
C LEU A 156 -6.62 2.06 -13.15
N LYS A 157 -6.38 3.08 -13.98
CA LYS A 157 -5.71 4.31 -13.53
C LYS A 157 -6.48 5.08 -12.49
N TRP A 158 -7.81 5.06 -12.54
CA TRP A 158 -8.62 5.69 -11.50
C TRP A 158 -8.40 5.00 -10.16
N PHE A 159 -8.49 3.67 -10.14
CA PHE A 159 -8.19 2.88 -8.95
C PHE A 159 -6.78 3.17 -8.40
N LEU A 160 -5.73 3.08 -9.25
CA LEU A 160 -4.34 3.32 -8.83
C LEU A 160 -4.10 4.75 -8.31
N ARG A 161 -4.77 5.75 -8.90
CA ARG A 161 -4.72 7.14 -8.40
C ARG A 161 -5.40 7.29 -7.05
N TRP A 162 -6.52 6.61 -6.85
CA TRP A 162 -7.25 6.65 -5.59
C TRP A 162 -6.42 5.96 -4.48
N SER A 163 -5.84 4.79 -4.76
CA SER A 163 -5.02 4.07 -3.78
C SER A 163 -3.72 4.82 -3.43
N PHE A 164 -3.11 5.51 -4.40
CA PHE A 164 -1.99 6.42 -4.12
C PHE A 164 -2.40 7.56 -3.18
N LYS A 165 -3.57 8.19 -3.40
CA LYS A 165 -4.07 9.27 -2.52
C LYS A 165 -4.36 8.81 -1.10
N LYS A 166 -4.65 7.52 -0.92
CA LYS A 166 -4.88 6.87 0.38
C LYS A 166 -3.58 6.35 1.03
N ASP A 167 -2.43 6.57 0.39
CA ASP A 167 -1.11 6.16 0.86
C ASP A 167 -0.89 4.63 0.92
N TYR A 168 -1.66 3.86 0.15
CA TYR A 168 -1.49 2.39 0.08
C TYR A 168 -0.22 1.96 -0.67
N HIS A 169 0.32 2.82 -1.54
CA HIS A 169 1.56 2.58 -2.27
C HIS A 169 2.18 3.88 -2.74
N GLN A 170 3.47 3.83 -3.10
CA GLN A 170 4.22 4.98 -3.63
C GLN A 170 4.45 4.93 -5.14
N ASN A 171 3.94 3.89 -5.83
CA ASN A 171 4.07 3.76 -7.28
C ASN A 171 3.24 4.83 -8.01
N ILE A 172 3.87 5.58 -8.94
CA ILE A 172 3.25 6.64 -9.77
C ILE A 172 3.34 6.38 -11.28
N ALA A 173 3.88 5.23 -11.70
CA ALA A 173 4.17 4.93 -13.11
C ALA A 173 2.93 5.01 -14.02
N TYR A 174 1.75 4.76 -13.48
CA TYR A 174 0.48 4.86 -14.21
C TYR A 174 0.16 6.27 -14.73
N ASP A 175 0.74 7.31 -14.14
CA ASP A 175 0.41 8.69 -14.48
C ASP A 175 1.17 9.17 -15.72
N THR A 176 2.43 8.75 -15.84
CA THR A 176 3.28 9.01 -17.01
C THR A 176 3.00 8.03 -18.17
N PHE A 177 2.48 6.83 -17.88
CA PHE A 177 2.20 5.81 -18.89
C PHE A 177 1.13 6.27 -19.90
N LYS A 178 1.51 6.57 -21.14
CA LYS A 178 0.58 7.00 -22.21
C LYS A 178 0.75 6.11 -23.45
N PRO A 179 0.13 4.92 -23.48
CA PRO A 179 0.27 4.00 -24.60
C PRO A 179 -0.37 4.61 -25.85
N LYS A 180 0.33 4.53 -26.99
CA LYS A 180 -0.19 4.98 -28.28
C LYS A 180 -1.17 3.95 -28.82
N LEU A 181 -2.44 4.08 -28.46
CA LEU A 181 -3.54 3.28 -29.00
C LEU A 181 -4.15 4.01 -30.19
N LYS A 182 -3.92 3.52 -31.41
CA LYS A 182 -4.55 4.08 -32.62
C LYS A 182 -6.06 3.76 -32.59
N THR A 183 -6.91 4.79 -32.60
CA THR A 183 -8.36 4.65 -32.67
C THR A 183 -8.87 5.29 -33.96
N THR A 184 -9.78 4.59 -34.65
CA THR A 184 -10.50 5.17 -35.78
C THR A 184 -11.59 6.11 -35.25
N PRO A 185 -11.68 7.37 -35.72
CA PRO A 185 -12.72 8.29 -35.28
C PRO A 185 -14.11 7.75 -35.65
N LYS A 186 -15.10 7.96 -34.77
CA LYS A 186 -16.49 7.62 -35.09
C LYS A 186 -16.95 8.49 -36.26
N LYS A 187 -17.43 7.86 -37.33
CA LYS A 187 -18.07 8.58 -38.45
C LYS A 187 -19.36 9.20 -37.92
N VAL A 188 -19.46 10.53 -37.93
CA VAL A 188 -20.70 11.25 -37.63
C VAL A 188 -21.62 11.07 -38.84
N ILE A 189 -22.79 10.46 -38.62
CA ILE A 189 -23.84 10.31 -39.63
C ILE A 189 -24.93 11.30 -39.25
N PHE A 190 -25.20 12.26 -40.12
CA PHE A 190 -26.35 13.15 -39.97
C PHE A 190 -27.60 12.43 -40.48
N LEU A 191 -28.69 12.52 -39.73
CA LEU A 191 -30.02 12.12 -40.23
C LEU A 191 -30.48 13.22 -41.20
N THR A 192 -30.62 12.88 -42.48
CA THR A 192 -31.30 13.73 -43.45
C THR A 192 -32.80 13.48 -43.31
N TRP A 193 -33.57 14.53 -43.03
CA TRP A 193 -35.02 14.49 -43.10
C TRP A 193 -35.43 14.79 -44.55
N GLU A 194 -36.22 13.91 -45.16
CA GLU A 194 -36.94 14.18 -46.42
C GLU A 194 -38.20 15.00 -46.17
#